data_AF-A0A0S7YGA9-F1
#
_entry.id   AF-A0A0S7YGA9-F1
#
_cell.length_a   1.000
_cell.length_b   1.000
_cell.length_c   1.000
_cell.angle_alpha   90.00
_cell.angle_beta   90.00
_cell.angle_gamma   90.00
#
_symmetry.space_group_name_H-M   'P 1'
#
loop_
_entity.id
_entity.type
_entity.pdbx_description
1 polymer ?
#
loop_
_entity_poly.entity_id
_entity_poly.type
_entity_poly.pdbx_seq_one_letter_code
_entity_poly.pdbx_strand_id
1 'polypeptide(L)'
;MFYKCQKCKKVWQYPIEKCPECFSALEKIKSEKVKVIGVSRVTIPTMFHPKIPYFVLVLEDEKGNKWVWKSVEEYRIGEELKIETTTESNTVAVWRIKYDVLEGIEKVVELFDGIDVRQDFKILILPTLVLPRHPHFAENTSPQFLESLIKYLMGRGVRLENIKVAGQSFDETPIEAAAQKSQLLKVCQNYRILPLDLAKTDFIKKGEGDFSFEISEEVFKADLIANLPILKIGKASASENILKFLKKENYLGLKYLHSEEQIIENLNKVLPRYFTLAEAQSIQKTDQFVAHLNLIFGSFNPLNLDRIFAEVTMTRELPEYLKRVKIDDIPIVGRKIKEVQYEVEKY
;
A
#
# COMPACT_ATOMS: atom_id res chain seq x y z
N MET A 1 11.06 -8.01 -10.52
CA MET A 1 12.41 -7.40 -10.63
C MET A 1 13.50 -8.46 -10.73
N PHE A 2 14.60 -8.16 -11.44
CA PHE A 2 15.79 -9.02 -11.54
C PHE A 2 17.05 -8.23 -11.19
N TYR A 3 18.09 -8.94 -10.79
CA TYR A 3 19.33 -8.40 -10.24
C TYR A 3 20.55 -9.06 -10.89
N LYS A 4 21.52 -8.28 -11.39
CA LYS A 4 22.72 -8.80 -12.10
C LYS A 4 23.99 -8.63 -11.28
N CYS A 5 24.80 -9.68 -11.12
CA CYS A 5 26.18 -9.51 -10.61
C CYS A 5 27.05 -8.94 -11.75
N GLN A 6 27.69 -7.80 -11.52
CA GLN A 6 28.58 -7.22 -12.54
C GLN A 6 29.85 -8.05 -12.80
N LYS A 7 30.28 -8.86 -11.83
CA LYS A 7 31.47 -9.71 -11.94
C LYS A 7 31.21 -11.02 -12.71
N CYS A 8 30.24 -11.83 -12.27
CA CYS A 8 29.96 -13.14 -12.89
C CYS A 8 28.77 -13.15 -13.87
N LYS A 9 28.10 -12.01 -14.05
CA LYS A 9 26.95 -11.79 -14.95
C LYS A 9 25.71 -12.67 -14.66
N LYS A 10 25.73 -13.51 -13.61
CA LYS A 10 24.56 -14.26 -13.12
C LYS A 10 23.43 -13.31 -12.71
N VAL A 11 22.20 -13.74 -12.97
CA VAL A 11 20.97 -13.02 -12.67
C VAL A 11 20.21 -13.69 -11.53
N TRP A 12 19.66 -12.88 -10.63
CA TRP A 12 18.90 -13.30 -9.46
C TRP A 12 17.53 -12.63 -9.47
N GLN A 13 16.50 -13.35 -9.05
CA GLN A 13 15.15 -12.80 -8.91
C GLN A 13 14.88 -12.24 -7.50
N TYR A 14 15.72 -12.60 -6.53
CA TYR A 14 15.62 -12.18 -5.14
C TYR A 14 16.43 -10.90 -4.90
N PRO A 15 15.94 -9.97 -4.07
CA PRO A 15 16.63 -8.73 -3.71
C PRO A 15 17.74 -8.98 -2.68
N ILE A 16 18.73 -9.78 -3.06
CA ILE A 16 19.91 -10.04 -2.23
C ILE A 16 20.96 -8.95 -2.48
N GLU A 17 21.58 -8.45 -1.41
CA GLU A 17 22.52 -7.32 -1.51
C GLU A 17 23.78 -7.67 -2.31
N LYS A 18 24.25 -8.92 -2.14
CA LYS A 18 25.47 -9.43 -2.75
C LYS A 18 25.19 -10.74 -3.45
N CYS A 19 25.88 -10.97 -4.56
CA CYS A 19 25.81 -12.24 -5.24
C CYS A 19 26.39 -13.36 -4.34
N PRO A 20 25.70 -14.50 -4.17
CA PRO A 20 26.19 -15.63 -3.37
C PRO A 20 27.50 -16.23 -3.89
N GLU A 21 27.79 -16.05 -5.17
CA GLU A 21 28.94 -16.64 -5.86
C GLU A 21 30.14 -15.69 -5.88
N CYS A 22 29.87 -14.41 -6.17
CA CYS A 22 30.89 -13.41 -6.45
C CYS A 22 31.11 -12.46 -5.26
N PHE A 23 30.22 -12.47 -4.26
CA PHE A 23 30.11 -11.53 -3.13
C PHE A 23 30.13 -10.04 -3.52
N SER A 24 30.00 -9.74 -4.81
CA SER A 24 29.93 -8.39 -5.34
C SER A 24 28.49 -7.89 -5.27
N ALA A 25 28.32 -6.56 -5.18
CA ALA A 25 27.01 -5.94 -5.19
C ALA A 25 26.21 -6.32 -6.45
N LEU A 26 24.90 -6.50 -6.28
CA LEU A 26 23.98 -6.71 -7.38
C LEU A 26 23.38 -5.40 -7.87
N GLU A 27 23.23 -5.25 -9.18
CA GLU A 27 22.56 -4.11 -9.80
C GLU A 27 21.15 -4.49 -10.25
N LYS A 28 20.19 -3.59 -10.01
CA LYS A 28 18.80 -3.74 -10.46
C LYS A 28 18.72 -3.67 -11.98
N ILE A 29 17.95 -4.59 -12.56
CA ILE A 29 17.63 -4.61 -13.98
C ILE A 29 16.17 -4.18 -14.16
N LYS A 30 15.95 -3.07 -14.88
CA LYS A 30 14.62 -2.68 -15.35
C LYS A 30 14.26 -3.43 -16.63
N SER A 31 13.00 -3.82 -16.77
CA SER A 31 12.43 -4.36 -18.00
C SER A 31 11.30 -3.46 -18.46
N GLU A 32 11.23 -3.25 -19.77
CA GLU A 32 10.21 -2.41 -20.40
C GLU A 32 9.22 -3.25 -21.23
N LYS A 33 9.69 -4.33 -21.86
CA LYS A 33 8.88 -5.14 -22.77
C LYS A 33 8.82 -6.57 -22.29
N VAL A 34 7.60 -7.07 -22.20
CA VAL A 34 7.33 -8.41 -21.68
C VAL A 34 6.48 -9.17 -22.68
N LYS A 35 6.95 -10.36 -23.08
CA LYS A 35 6.26 -11.23 -24.02
C LYS A 35 5.82 -12.51 -23.35
N VAL A 36 4.69 -13.03 -23.80
CA VAL A 36 4.19 -14.35 -23.40
C VAL A 36 4.93 -15.41 -24.20
N ILE A 37 5.68 -16.29 -23.51
CA ILE A 37 6.43 -17.39 -24.13
C ILE A 37 5.83 -18.78 -23.83
N GLY A 38 4.85 -18.85 -22.92
CA GLY A 38 4.14 -20.07 -22.60
C GLY A 38 2.81 -19.77 -21.91
N VAL A 39 1.80 -20.60 -22.17
CA VAL A 39 0.47 -20.45 -21.62
C VAL A 39 -0.05 -21.83 -21.19
N SER A 40 -0.53 -21.93 -19.96
CA SER A 40 -1.19 -23.13 -19.45
C SER A 40 -2.56 -22.76 -18.89
N ARG A 41 -3.62 -23.40 -19.40
CA ARG A 41 -4.97 -23.24 -18.87
C ARG A 41 -5.16 -24.19 -17.69
N VAL A 42 -5.46 -23.62 -16.52
CA VAL A 42 -5.79 -24.38 -15.32
C VAL A 42 -7.29 -24.50 -15.19
N THR A 43 -7.77 -25.74 -15.10
CA THR A 43 -9.19 -26.09 -14.98
C THR A 43 -9.51 -26.84 -13.68
N ILE A 44 -8.52 -27.10 -12.84
CA ILE A 44 -8.70 -27.75 -11.54
C ILE A 44 -8.46 -26.68 -10.46
N PRO A 45 -9.43 -26.45 -9.56
CA PRO A 45 -9.27 -25.45 -8.52
C PRO A 45 -8.27 -25.94 -7.46
N THR A 46 -7.61 -25.00 -6.80
CA THR A 46 -6.77 -25.29 -5.63
C THR A 46 -7.25 -24.46 -4.44
N MET A 47 -6.83 -24.80 -3.21
CA MET A 47 -7.22 -24.05 -2.01
C MET A 47 -6.92 -22.55 -2.15
N PHE A 48 -5.77 -22.19 -2.72
CA PHE A 48 -5.35 -20.80 -2.92
C PHE A 48 -5.92 -20.17 -4.20
N HIS A 49 -6.47 -20.96 -5.11
CA HIS A 49 -7.02 -20.50 -6.39
C HIS A 49 -8.33 -21.24 -6.72
N PRO A 50 -9.43 -20.93 -6.02
CA PRO A 50 -10.71 -21.63 -6.19
C PRO A 50 -11.43 -21.25 -7.49
N LYS A 51 -11.16 -20.06 -8.04
CA LYS A 51 -11.79 -19.59 -9.28
C LYS A 51 -11.07 -20.15 -10.50
N ILE A 52 -11.81 -20.91 -11.31
CA ILE A 52 -11.36 -21.53 -12.57
C ILE A 52 -12.37 -21.24 -13.70
N PRO A 53 -11.95 -21.32 -14.98
CA PRO A 53 -10.58 -21.47 -15.43
C PRO A 53 -9.74 -20.21 -15.19
N TYR A 54 -8.42 -20.39 -15.10
CA TYR A 54 -7.45 -19.28 -15.18
C TYR A 54 -6.22 -19.72 -15.98
N PHE A 55 -5.39 -18.76 -16.37
CA PHE A 55 -4.21 -19.00 -17.18
C PHE A 55 -2.94 -18.72 -16.38
N VAL A 56 -1.96 -19.59 -16.55
CA VAL A 56 -0.60 -19.41 -16.04
C VAL A 56 0.27 -19.07 -17.23
N LEU A 57 0.73 -17.82 -17.27
CA LEU A 57 1.59 -17.29 -18.31
C LEU A 57 3.05 -17.43 -17.86
N VAL A 58 3.90 -17.90 -18.78
CA VAL A 58 5.35 -17.74 -18.66
C VAL A 58 5.71 -16.51 -19.48
N LEU A 59 6.26 -15.52 -18.79
CA LEU A 59 6.64 -14.23 -19.35
C LEU A 59 8.16 -14.19 -19.52
N GLU A 60 8.62 -13.55 -20.59
CA GLU A 60 10.03 -13.27 -20.87
C GLU A 60 10.20 -11.77 -21.17
N ASP A 61 11.19 -11.14 -20.55
CA ASP A 61 11.56 -9.76 -20.88
C ASP A 61 12.56 -9.66 -22.03
N GLU A 62 12.84 -8.42 -22.47
CA GLU A 62 13.82 -8.14 -23.53
C GLU A 62 15.26 -8.57 -23.20
N LYS A 63 15.53 -8.99 -21.95
CA LYS A 63 16.83 -9.44 -21.45
C LYS A 63 16.87 -10.96 -21.21
N GLY A 64 15.80 -11.68 -21.60
CA GLY A 64 15.69 -13.13 -21.46
C GLY A 64 15.34 -13.60 -20.04
N ASN A 65 14.96 -12.69 -19.13
CA ASN A 65 14.55 -13.07 -17.79
C ASN A 65 13.12 -13.60 -17.80
N LYS A 66 12.88 -14.69 -17.07
CA LYS A 66 11.61 -15.43 -17.11
C LYS A 66 10.89 -15.45 -15.78
N TRP A 67 9.57 -15.33 -15.79
CA TRP A 67 8.76 -15.49 -14.59
C TRP A 67 7.33 -15.93 -14.90
N VAL A 68 6.64 -16.38 -13.85
CA VAL A 68 5.24 -16.80 -13.95
C VAL A 68 4.29 -15.66 -13.55
N TRP A 69 3.18 -15.56 -14.28
CA TRP A 69 2.08 -14.62 -14.06
C TRP A 69 0.73 -15.34 -14.18
N LYS A 70 -0.13 -15.21 -13.17
CA LYS A 70 -1.52 -15.68 -13.24
C LYS A 70 -2.37 -14.64 -13.93
N SER A 71 -3.20 -15.04 -14.90
CA SER A 71 -4.19 -14.19 -15.56
C SER A 71 -5.56 -14.85 -15.60
N VAL A 72 -6.61 -14.05 -15.63
CA VAL A 72 -7.97 -14.50 -15.96
C VAL A 72 -8.29 -14.42 -17.45
N GLU A 73 -7.43 -13.74 -18.22
CA GLU A 73 -7.54 -13.60 -19.67
C GLU A 73 -6.63 -14.61 -20.36
N GLU A 74 -7.06 -15.06 -21.53
CA GLU A 74 -6.27 -15.94 -22.39
C GLU A 74 -5.37 -15.09 -23.29
N TYR A 75 -4.06 -15.33 -23.21
CA TYR A 75 -3.05 -14.70 -24.06
C TYR A 75 -2.53 -15.69 -25.09
N ARG A 76 -2.01 -15.20 -26.21
CA ARG A 76 -1.30 -16.02 -27.20
C ARG A 76 0.21 -15.96 -26.97
N ILE A 77 0.91 -17.03 -27.31
CA ILE A 77 2.38 -17.02 -27.34
C ILE A 77 2.84 -15.98 -28.38
N GLY A 78 3.81 -15.16 -28.00
CA GLY A 78 4.34 -14.05 -28.79
C GLY A 78 3.65 -12.71 -28.52
N GLU A 79 2.53 -12.70 -27.80
CA GLU A 79 1.80 -11.49 -27.43
C GLU A 79 2.57 -10.68 -26.38
N GLU A 80 2.51 -9.35 -26.50
CA GLU A 80 3.12 -8.43 -25.54
C GLU A 80 2.13 -8.14 -24.41
N LEU A 81 2.56 -8.35 -23.17
CA LEU A 81 1.75 -8.02 -22.00
C LEU A 81 1.84 -6.52 -21.73
N LYS A 82 0.76 -5.78 -22.03
CA LYS A 82 0.64 -4.36 -21.71
C LYS A 82 -0.14 -4.20 -20.43
N ILE A 83 0.46 -3.51 -19.46
CA ILE A 83 -0.21 -3.15 -18.21
C ILE A 83 -0.62 -1.69 -18.36
N GLU A 84 -1.93 -1.44 -18.33
CA GLU A 84 -2.50 -0.11 -18.45
C GLU A 84 -2.12 0.76 -17.25
N THR A 85 -1.81 2.04 -17.54
CA THR A 85 -1.64 3.09 -16.54
C THR A 85 -2.91 3.94 -16.47
N THR A 86 -3.05 4.72 -15.40
CA THR A 86 -4.20 5.60 -15.19
C THR A 86 -3.73 6.94 -14.61
N THR A 87 -4.53 7.99 -14.80
CA THR A 87 -4.41 9.25 -14.06
C THR A 87 -5.65 9.54 -13.22
N GLU A 88 -6.63 8.63 -13.23
CA GLU A 88 -7.92 8.80 -12.56
C GLU A 88 -7.82 8.58 -11.05
N SER A 89 -8.36 9.51 -10.27
CA SER A 89 -8.27 9.48 -8.80
C SER A 89 -9.07 8.34 -8.15
N ASN A 90 -10.12 7.85 -8.81
CA ASN A 90 -10.99 6.79 -8.29
C ASN A 90 -10.49 5.37 -8.61
N THR A 91 -9.42 5.24 -9.39
CA THR A 91 -8.84 3.94 -9.74
C THR A 91 -8.09 3.35 -8.54
N VAL A 92 -8.10 2.02 -8.42
CA VAL A 92 -7.26 1.27 -7.49
C VAL A 92 -6.21 0.47 -8.25
N ALA A 93 -4.95 0.70 -7.94
CA ALA A 93 -3.85 -0.15 -8.38
C ALA A 93 -3.68 -1.32 -7.43
N VAL A 94 -3.61 -2.54 -7.96
CA VAL A 94 -3.33 -3.75 -7.19
C VAL A 94 -2.07 -4.40 -7.73
N TRP A 95 -1.11 -4.71 -6.86
CA TRP A 95 0.10 -5.40 -7.27
C TRP A 95 0.48 -6.52 -6.32
N ARG A 96 1.11 -7.57 -6.88
CA ARG A 96 1.62 -8.69 -6.10
C ARG A 96 3.11 -8.53 -5.87
N ILE A 97 3.48 -8.38 -4.60
CA ILE A 97 4.87 -8.41 -4.16
C ILE A 97 5.35 -9.85 -4.24
N LYS A 98 6.50 -10.07 -4.88
CA LYS A 98 7.16 -11.37 -4.86
C LYS A 98 8.18 -11.44 -3.73
N TYR A 99 9.18 -10.55 -3.79
CA TYR A 99 10.31 -10.57 -2.86
C TYR A 99 10.76 -9.17 -2.43
N ASP A 100 10.49 -8.13 -3.22
CA ASP A 100 10.96 -6.77 -2.99
C ASP A 100 9.78 -5.80 -2.84
N VAL A 101 9.62 -5.26 -1.64
CA VAL A 101 8.57 -4.28 -1.31
C VAL A 101 8.77 -2.98 -2.06
N LEU A 102 10.02 -2.56 -2.27
CA LEU A 102 10.35 -1.36 -3.03
C LEU A 102 9.89 -1.52 -4.49
N GLU A 103 10.08 -2.69 -5.11
CA GLU A 103 9.51 -2.95 -6.44
C GLU A 103 7.98 -2.88 -6.41
N GLY A 104 7.34 -3.42 -5.38
CA GLY A 104 5.89 -3.31 -5.22
C GLY A 104 5.41 -1.86 -5.23
N ILE A 105 6.09 -0.98 -4.49
CA ILE A 105 5.80 0.45 -4.45
C ILE A 105 6.07 1.10 -5.82
N GLU A 106 7.23 0.85 -6.42
CA GLU A 106 7.57 1.35 -7.76
C GLU A 106 6.49 0.99 -8.78
N LYS A 107 6.04 -0.27 -8.80
CA LYS A 107 5.02 -0.76 -9.73
C LYS A 107 3.65 -0.14 -9.49
N VAL A 108 3.23 -0.02 -8.23
CA VAL A 108 1.97 0.65 -7.90
C VAL A 108 2.00 2.12 -8.31
N VAL A 109 3.12 2.81 -8.14
CA VAL A 109 3.24 4.22 -8.54
C VAL A 109 3.33 4.36 -10.06
N GLU A 110 4.06 3.49 -10.76
CA GLU A 110 4.10 3.44 -12.23
C GLU A 110 2.71 3.27 -12.85
N LEU A 111 1.82 2.49 -12.21
CA LEU A 111 0.42 2.33 -12.65
C LEU A 111 -0.38 3.63 -12.62
N PHE A 112 0.03 4.64 -11.85
CA PHE A 112 -0.57 5.97 -11.83
C PHE A 112 0.17 6.99 -12.73
N ASP A 113 0.98 6.51 -13.69
CA ASP A 113 1.89 7.34 -14.50
C ASP A 113 2.95 8.08 -13.65
N GLY A 114 3.23 7.53 -12.47
CA GLY A 114 4.09 8.13 -11.47
C GLY A 114 3.35 9.03 -10.47
N ILE A 115 4.12 9.55 -9.51
CA ILE A 115 3.68 10.62 -8.61
C ILE A 115 4.68 11.75 -8.79
N ASP A 116 4.17 12.97 -8.93
CA ASP A 116 5.04 14.14 -8.98
C ASP A 116 5.74 14.31 -7.63
N VAL A 117 7.07 14.27 -7.66
CA VAL A 117 7.93 14.46 -6.50
C VAL A 117 9.15 15.25 -6.94
N ARG A 118 9.43 16.33 -6.21
CA ARG A 118 10.57 17.22 -6.42
C ARG A 118 11.48 17.23 -5.20
N GLN A 119 12.71 17.68 -5.38
CA GLN A 119 13.71 17.67 -4.29
C GLN A 119 13.29 18.51 -3.09
N ASP A 120 12.56 19.60 -3.34
CA ASP A 120 12.07 20.57 -2.36
C ASP A 120 10.72 20.20 -1.73
N PHE A 121 10.05 19.15 -2.21
CA PHE A 121 8.74 18.74 -1.68
C PHE A 121 8.80 18.31 -0.23
N LYS A 122 7.91 18.90 0.58
CA LYS A 122 7.61 18.48 1.94
C LYS A 122 6.66 17.28 1.90
N ILE A 123 7.14 16.14 2.39
CA ILE A 123 6.39 14.90 2.40
C ILE A 123 5.93 14.59 3.82
N LEU A 124 4.62 14.41 3.99
CA LEU A 124 4.03 13.91 5.23
C LEU A 124 3.62 12.45 5.05
N ILE A 125 4.26 11.54 5.77
CA ILE A 125 3.93 10.11 5.75
C ILE A 125 3.12 9.77 7.00
N LEU A 126 1.95 9.17 6.81
CA LEU A 126 1.07 8.72 7.90
C LEU A 126 0.96 7.19 7.92
N PRO A 127 1.87 6.47 8.61
CA PRO A 127 1.69 5.03 8.86
C PRO A 127 0.55 4.76 9.84
N THR A 128 0.03 3.54 9.81
CA THR A 128 -0.84 3.01 10.87
C THR A 128 -0.02 2.67 12.12
N LEU A 129 -0.40 3.31 13.23
CA LEU A 129 0.10 3.08 14.58
C LEU A 129 -1.08 2.97 15.54
N VAL A 130 -1.44 1.73 15.90
CA VAL A 130 -2.59 1.42 16.75
C VAL A 130 -2.16 0.87 18.10
N LEU A 131 -1.30 -0.16 18.12
CA LEU A 131 -0.94 -0.85 19.36
C LEU A 131 0.57 -1.02 19.51
N PRO A 132 1.12 -1.08 20.74
CA PRO A 132 2.53 -1.40 20.98
C PRO A 132 2.79 -2.90 20.73
N ARG A 133 2.89 -3.28 19.45
CA ARG A 133 3.08 -4.67 18.99
C ARG A 133 4.25 -4.76 18.03
N HIS A 134 4.90 -5.93 18.05
CA HIS A 134 6.01 -6.23 17.14
C HIS A 134 5.53 -6.45 15.70
N PRO A 135 6.38 -6.19 14.68
CA PRO A 135 5.98 -6.28 13.27
C PRO A 135 5.32 -7.60 12.84
N HIS A 136 5.75 -8.73 13.40
CA HIS A 136 5.22 -10.05 13.02
C HIS A 136 3.75 -10.26 13.38
N PHE A 137 3.15 -9.39 14.19
CA PHE A 137 1.71 -9.42 14.49
C PHE A 137 0.85 -8.69 13.45
N ALA A 138 1.45 -7.97 12.48
CA ALA A 138 0.72 -7.23 11.44
C ALA A 138 -0.33 -6.23 11.98
N GLU A 139 -0.06 -5.63 13.14
CA GLU A 139 -0.98 -4.68 13.79
C GLU A 139 -0.80 -3.24 13.33
N ASN A 140 0.44 -2.88 12.99
CA ASN A 140 0.88 -1.57 12.52
C ASN A 140 1.56 -1.72 11.16
N THR A 141 1.73 -0.63 10.45
CA THR A 141 2.55 -0.60 9.21
C THR A 141 3.92 -1.19 9.49
N SER A 142 4.41 -2.07 8.61
CA SER A 142 5.68 -2.74 8.84
C SER A 142 6.85 -1.76 8.65
N PRO A 143 7.96 -1.94 9.39
CA PRO A 143 9.15 -1.13 9.21
C PRO A 143 9.72 -1.26 7.79
N GLN A 144 9.61 -2.44 7.17
CA GLN A 144 10.06 -2.68 5.80
C GLN A 144 9.24 -1.86 4.80
N PHE A 145 7.93 -1.71 5.00
CA PHE A 145 7.07 -0.95 4.11
C PHE A 145 7.37 0.55 4.18
N LEU A 146 7.50 1.11 5.39
CA LEU A 146 7.91 2.50 5.58
C LEU A 146 9.30 2.75 4.99
N GLU A 147 10.27 1.88 5.27
CA GLU A 147 11.63 2.00 4.74
C GLU A 147 11.64 1.96 3.21
N SER A 148 10.84 1.09 2.59
CA SER A 148 10.75 0.97 1.14
C SER A 148 10.17 2.23 0.50
N LEU A 149 9.17 2.87 1.12
CA LEU A 149 8.68 4.17 0.66
C LEU A 149 9.77 5.24 0.77
N ILE A 150 10.50 5.31 1.89
CA ILE A 150 11.58 6.27 2.07
C ILE A 150 12.65 6.07 0.98
N LYS A 151 13.07 4.83 0.71
CA LYS A 151 14.01 4.50 -0.37
C LYS A 151 13.47 4.91 -1.74
N TYR A 152 12.19 4.68 -2.01
CA TYR A 152 11.55 5.13 -3.24
C TYR A 152 11.63 6.66 -3.40
N LEU A 153 11.24 7.42 -2.37
CA LEU A 153 11.27 8.89 -2.38
C LEU A 153 12.70 9.43 -2.55
N MET A 154 13.69 8.84 -1.85
CA MET A 154 15.11 9.17 -2.01
C MET A 154 15.59 8.90 -3.44
N GLY A 155 15.20 7.76 -4.02
CA GLY A 155 15.52 7.40 -5.40
C GLY A 155 14.92 8.37 -6.44
N ARG A 156 13.88 9.12 -6.05
CA ARG A 156 13.28 10.21 -6.83
C ARG A 156 13.86 11.59 -6.52
N GLY A 157 14.86 11.67 -5.63
CA GLY A 157 15.58 12.90 -5.31
C GLY A 157 15.01 13.71 -4.14
N VAL A 158 13.99 13.22 -3.42
CA VAL A 158 13.47 13.90 -2.23
C VAL A 158 14.53 13.96 -1.13
N ARG A 159 14.74 15.14 -0.55
CA ARG A 159 15.68 15.30 0.58
C ARG A 159 15.06 14.78 1.87
N LEU A 160 15.84 14.02 2.65
CA LEU A 160 15.38 13.40 3.90
C LEU A 160 14.86 14.42 4.93
N GLU A 161 15.43 15.62 4.97
CA GLU A 161 15.00 16.73 5.83
C GLU A 161 13.58 17.23 5.53
N ASN A 162 13.07 16.96 4.33
CA ASN A 162 11.72 17.33 3.92
C ASN A 162 10.68 16.23 4.20
N ILE A 163 11.11 15.06 4.70
CA ILE A 163 10.22 13.95 5.03
C ILE A 163 9.90 14.01 6.53
N LYS A 164 8.62 13.96 6.87
CA LYS A 164 8.13 13.76 8.24
C LYS A 164 7.30 12.49 8.31
N VAL A 165 7.54 11.68 9.34
CA VAL A 165 6.71 10.48 9.62
C VAL A 165 5.86 10.79 10.84
N ALA A 166 4.57 10.89 10.62
CA ALA A 166 3.62 11.39 11.60
C ALA A 166 2.74 10.29 12.20
N GLY A 167 2.21 10.53 13.40
CA GLY A 167 1.23 9.66 14.02
C GLY A 167 0.52 10.37 15.17
N GLN A 168 -0.57 9.77 15.64
CA GLN A 168 -1.30 10.22 16.82
C GLN A 168 -2.04 9.06 17.47
N SER A 169 -1.98 8.99 18.81
CA SER A 169 -2.79 8.03 19.56
C SER A 169 -4.17 8.63 19.88
N PHE A 170 -5.21 7.81 19.73
CA PHE A 170 -6.57 8.14 20.20
C PHE A 170 -6.96 7.35 21.46
N ASP A 171 -6.06 6.51 21.97
CA ASP A 171 -6.24 5.80 23.23
C ASP A 171 -5.35 6.40 24.33
N GLU A 172 -5.20 5.68 25.44
CA GLU A 172 -4.36 6.09 26.58
C GLU A 172 -2.88 5.76 26.38
N THR A 173 -2.56 4.93 25.38
CA THR A 173 -1.19 4.54 25.07
C THR A 173 -0.49 5.67 24.30
N PRO A 174 0.69 6.14 24.75
CA PRO A 174 1.47 7.10 23.99
C PRO A 174 1.83 6.58 22.60
N ILE A 175 1.77 7.44 21.59
CA ILE A 175 2.05 7.05 20.20
C ILE A 175 3.47 6.53 20.03
N GLU A 176 4.40 7.02 20.84
CA GLU A 176 5.80 6.60 20.87
C GLU A 176 5.96 5.13 21.25
N ALA A 177 5.09 4.60 22.12
CA ALA A 177 5.13 3.18 22.50
C ALA A 177 4.79 2.29 21.31
N ALA A 178 3.78 2.67 20.51
CA ALA A 178 3.42 1.99 19.27
C ALA A 178 4.56 2.08 18.24
N ALA A 179 5.12 3.29 18.03
CA ALA A 179 6.21 3.53 17.09
C ALA A 179 7.51 2.77 17.46
N GLN A 180 7.82 2.68 18.75
CA GLN A 180 9.00 1.96 19.25
C GLN A 180 8.83 0.45 19.08
N LYS A 181 7.70 -0.12 19.53
CA LYS A 181 7.50 -1.58 19.51
C LYS A 181 7.33 -2.15 18.10
N SER A 182 6.72 -1.37 17.20
CA SER A 182 6.61 -1.65 15.76
C SER A 182 7.91 -1.42 14.99
N GLN A 183 8.94 -0.86 15.64
CA GLN A 183 10.24 -0.53 15.04
C GLN A 183 10.20 0.57 13.98
N LEU A 184 9.06 1.25 13.77
CA LEU A 184 8.96 2.40 12.87
C LEU A 184 9.84 3.57 13.34
N LEU A 185 10.01 3.73 14.66
CA LEU A 185 10.93 4.71 15.23
C LEU A 185 12.39 4.41 14.84
N LYS A 186 12.79 3.14 14.79
CA LYS A 186 14.13 2.71 14.37
C LYS A 186 14.37 3.04 12.90
N VAL A 187 13.37 2.87 12.03
CA VAL A 187 13.45 3.30 10.63
C VAL A 187 13.69 4.81 10.56
N CYS A 188 12.90 5.61 11.27
CA CYS A 188 13.10 7.06 11.31
C CYS A 188 14.53 7.44 11.76
N GLN A 189 15.04 6.80 12.82
CA GLN A 189 16.40 7.02 13.32
C GLN A 189 17.48 6.67 12.29
N ASN A 190 17.36 5.52 11.60
CA ASN A 190 18.32 5.09 10.59
C ASN A 190 18.46 6.10 9.44
N TYR A 191 17.36 6.76 9.06
CA TYR A 191 17.33 7.76 8.00
C TYR A 191 17.41 9.21 8.52
N ARG A 192 17.58 9.41 9.84
CA ARG A 192 17.56 10.74 10.49
C ARG A 192 16.31 11.56 10.14
N ILE A 193 15.20 10.88 9.94
CA ILE A 193 13.88 11.48 9.70
C ILE A 193 13.26 11.82 11.05
N LEU A 194 12.63 12.99 11.14
CA LEU A 194 11.94 13.43 12.35
C LEU A 194 10.60 12.68 12.51
N PRO A 195 10.43 11.84 13.55
CA PRO A 195 9.12 11.36 13.92
C PRO A 195 8.31 12.52 14.51
N LEU A 196 7.02 12.59 14.16
CA LEU A 196 6.14 13.69 14.55
C LEU A 196 4.89 13.14 15.25
N ASP A 197 4.68 13.56 16.49
CA ASP A 197 3.43 13.35 17.21
C ASP A 197 2.46 14.49 16.90
N LEU A 198 1.42 14.22 16.10
CA LEU A 198 0.46 15.24 15.67
C LEU A 198 -0.33 15.82 16.85
N ALA A 199 -0.51 15.08 17.96
CA ALA A 199 -1.21 15.60 19.14
C ALA A 199 -0.50 16.80 19.78
N LYS A 200 0.81 16.94 19.51
CA LYS A 200 1.65 18.04 20.02
C LYS A 200 1.82 19.18 19.01
N THR A 201 1.10 19.14 17.89
CA THR A 201 1.13 20.18 16.84
C THR A 201 -0.08 21.10 16.95
N ASP A 202 -0.04 22.19 16.18
CA ASP A 202 -1.20 23.07 16.05
C ASP A 202 -2.24 22.47 15.09
N PHE A 203 -3.51 22.79 15.37
CA PHE A 203 -4.66 22.34 14.58
C PHE A 203 -5.40 23.54 14.04
N ILE A 204 -5.75 23.48 12.75
CA ILE A 204 -6.56 24.51 12.08
C ILE A 204 -7.99 24.01 11.89
N LYS A 205 -8.94 24.94 12.01
CA LYS A 205 -10.35 24.66 11.77
C LYS A 205 -10.67 24.69 10.28
N LYS A 206 -11.34 23.65 9.79
CA LYS A 206 -11.90 23.56 8.43
C LYS A 206 -13.35 23.09 8.54
N GLY A 207 -14.24 23.70 7.77
CA GLY A 207 -15.66 23.36 7.77
C GLY A 207 -16.09 22.76 6.43
N GLU A 208 -17.06 21.85 6.49
CA GLU A 208 -17.76 21.28 5.33
C GLU A 208 -19.19 20.93 5.74
N GLY A 209 -20.19 21.66 5.22
CA GLY A 209 -21.56 21.54 5.69
C GLY A 209 -21.67 21.76 7.21
N ASP A 210 -22.27 20.79 7.90
CA ASP A 210 -22.44 20.81 9.36
C ASP A 210 -21.19 20.33 10.14
N PHE A 211 -20.11 19.95 9.45
CA PHE A 211 -18.89 19.46 10.07
C PHE A 211 -17.91 20.61 10.33
N SER A 212 -17.33 20.62 11.53
CA SER A 212 -16.19 21.47 11.89
C SER A 212 -15.02 20.59 12.35
N PHE A 213 -14.03 20.44 11.48
CA PHE A 213 -12.84 19.64 11.70
C PHE A 213 -11.70 20.49 12.26
N GLU A 214 -11.03 20.00 13.31
CA GLU A 214 -9.74 20.51 13.78
C GLU A 214 -8.64 19.58 13.23
N ILE A 215 -7.97 20.00 12.15
CA ILE A 215 -7.00 19.19 11.38
C ILE A 215 -5.59 19.72 11.64
N SER A 216 -4.61 18.83 11.85
CA SER A 216 -3.21 19.24 12.06
C SER A 216 -2.73 20.14 10.91
N GLU A 217 -2.12 21.27 11.25
CA GLU A 217 -1.63 22.22 10.25
C GLU A 217 -0.59 21.62 9.30
N GLU A 218 0.11 20.58 9.74
CA GLU A 218 1.17 19.90 9.00
C GLU A 218 0.64 19.23 7.72
N VAL A 219 -0.65 18.85 7.71
CA VAL A 219 -1.35 18.35 6.52
C VAL A 219 -1.34 19.39 5.39
N PHE A 220 -1.54 20.67 5.72
CA PHE A 220 -1.63 21.75 4.74
C PHE A 220 -0.28 22.36 4.39
N LYS A 221 0.77 22.05 5.16
CA LYS A 221 2.15 22.43 4.88
C LYS A 221 2.87 21.44 3.96
N ALA A 222 2.31 20.26 3.75
CA ALA A 222 2.88 19.21 2.91
C ALA A 222 2.52 19.41 1.43
N ASP A 223 3.47 19.17 0.54
CA ASP A 223 3.25 19.14 -0.91
C ASP A 223 2.72 17.77 -1.35
N LEU A 224 3.09 16.71 -0.61
CA LEU A 224 2.57 15.36 -0.81
C LEU A 224 2.30 14.71 0.55
N ILE A 225 1.12 14.12 0.68
CA ILE A 225 0.75 13.27 1.81
C ILE A 225 0.72 11.82 1.33
N ALA A 226 1.44 10.95 2.02
CA ALA A 226 1.43 9.51 1.80
C ALA A 226 0.73 8.81 2.98
N ASN A 227 -0.52 8.38 2.77
CA ASN A 227 -1.27 7.58 3.71
C ASN A 227 -0.79 6.12 3.60
N LEU A 228 -0.26 5.56 4.70
CA LEU A 228 0.47 4.28 4.71
C LEU A 228 -0.22 3.21 5.58
N PRO A 229 -1.48 2.85 5.30
CA PRO A 229 -2.21 1.91 6.14
C PRO A 229 -1.71 0.48 5.98
N ILE A 230 -1.84 -0.32 7.04
CA ILE A 230 -1.88 -1.79 6.92
C ILE A 230 -3.35 -2.22 6.85
N LEU A 231 -3.71 -3.00 5.83
CA LEU A 231 -5.09 -3.41 5.61
C LEU A 231 -5.49 -4.56 6.53
N LYS A 232 -6.69 -4.48 7.10
CA LYS A 232 -7.26 -5.48 8.01
C LYS A 232 -8.64 -5.92 7.55
N ILE A 233 -8.93 -7.21 7.69
CA ILE A 233 -10.23 -7.79 7.32
C ILE A 233 -11.34 -7.15 8.15
N GLY A 234 -12.44 -6.80 7.50
CA GLY A 234 -13.62 -6.23 8.16
C GLY A 234 -13.46 -4.77 8.60
N LYS A 235 -12.37 -4.09 8.23
CA LYS A 235 -12.13 -2.67 8.51
C LYS A 235 -11.85 -1.91 7.24
N ALA A 236 -12.13 -0.61 7.21
CA ALA A 236 -11.66 0.25 6.13
C ALA A 236 -10.39 0.96 6.57
N SER A 237 -9.32 0.18 6.69
CA SER A 237 -8.09 0.63 7.34
C SER A 237 -7.48 1.84 6.63
N ALA A 238 -7.61 1.96 5.30
CA ALA A 238 -7.11 3.12 4.58
C ALA A 238 -7.89 4.39 4.90
N SER A 239 -9.22 4.27 4.93
CA SER A 239 -10.14 5.37 5.21
C SER A 239 -10.15 5.77 6.69
N GLU A 240 -9.94 4.83 7.60
CA GLU A 240 -9.85 5.08 9.04
C GLU A 240 -8.51 5.75 9.41
N ASN A 241 -7.42 5.43 8.71
CA ASN A 241 -6.08 5.93 9.08
C ASN A 241 -5.99 7.47 8.99
N ILE A 242 -6.62 8.10 7.99
CA ILE A 242 -6.61 9.57 7.83
C ILE A 242 -7.29 10.32 8.98
N LEU A 243 -8.14 9.64 9.77
CA LEU A 243 -8.76 10.25 10.96
C LEU A 243 -7.69 10.72 11.96
N LYS A 244 -6.49 10.15 11.92
CA LYS A 244 -5.35 10.56 12.77
C LYS A 244 -4.84 11.97 12.48
N PHE A 245 -5.25 12.60 11.39
CA PHE A 245 -5.01 14.02 11.14
C PHE A 245 -5.89 14.93 11.99
N LEU A 246 -7.02 14.44 12.50
CA LEU A 246 -7.91 15.20 13.37
C LEU A 246 -7.35 15.28 14.78
N LYS A 247 -7.60 16.40 15.46
CA LYS A 247 -7.39 16.50 16.90
C LYS A 247 -8.25 15.46 17.62
N LYS A 248 -7.67 14.73 18.57
CA LYS A 248 -8.35 13.64 19.31
C LYS A 248 -9.71 14.06 19.85
N GLU A 249 -9.80 15.18 20.56
CA GLU A 249 -11.05 15.64 21.17
C GLU A 249 -12.11 16.01 20.12
N ASN A 250 -11.67 16.61 19.00
CA ASN A 250 -12.56 16.94 17.90
C ASN A 250 -13.11 15.68 17.22
N TYR A 251 -12.27 14.68 16.94
CA TYR A 251 -12.73 13.41 16.38
C TYR A 251 -13.71 12.69 17.32
N LEU A 252 -13.40 12.62 18.63
CA LEU A 252 -14.30 12.01 19.60
C LEU A 252 -15.64 12.76 19.64
N GLY A 253 -15.63 14.09 19.66
CA GLY A 253 -16.81 14.94 19.58
C GLY A 253 -17.69 14.64 18.35
N LEU A 254 -17.07 14.53 17.17
CA LEU A 254 -17.76 14.18 15.93
C LEU A 254 -18.36 12.78 15.98
N LYS A 255 -17.66 11.81 16.56
CA LYS A 255 -18.12 10.42 16.69
C LYS A 255 -19.36 10.26 17.57
N TYR A 256 -19.61 11.20 18.48
CA TYR A 256 -20.87 11.24 19.25
C TYR A 256 -22.08 11.67 18.42
N LEU A 257 -21.86 12.46 17.35
CA LEU A 257 -22.93 13.10 16.57
C LEU A 257 -23.16 12.44 15.21
N HIS A 258 -22.13 11.82 14.65
CA HIS A 258 -22.11 11.34 13.28
C HIS A 258 -21.52 9.93 13.20
N SER A 259 -21.90 9.20 12.16
CA SER A 259 -21.22 7.93 11.85
C SER A 259 -19.80 8.20 11.34
N GLU A 260 -18.89 7.25 11.56
CA GLU A 260 -17.51 7.35 11.08
C GLU A 260 -17.43 7.52 9.56
N GLU A 261 -18.37 6.93 8.83
CA GLU A 261 -18.57 7.15 7.39
C GLU A 261 -18.75 8.62 7.05
N GLN A 262 -19.72 9.28 7.69
CA GLN A 262 -20.03 10.69 7.42
C GLN A 262 -18.83 11.59 7.75
N ILE A 263 -18.09 11.23 8.81
CA ILE A 263 -16.87 11.94 9.19
C ILE A 263 -15.81 11.81 8.09
N ILE A 264 -15.52 10.58 7.63
CA ILE A 264 -14.52 10.33 6.59
C ILE A 264 -14.90 10.99 5.27
N GLU A 265 -16.15 10.87 4.84
CA GLU A 265 -16.63 11.45 3.58
C GLU A 265 -16.45 12.97 3.57
N ASN A 266 -16.86 13.65 4.64
CA ASN A 266 -16.74 15.12 4.72
C ASN A 266 -15.30 15.57 5.03
N LEU A 267 -14.51 14.77 5.76
CA LEU A 267 -13.08 15.04 5.95
C LEU A 267 -12.32 15.02 4.62
N ASN A 268 -12.63 14.08 3.73
CA ASN A 268 -11.99 13.99 2.41
C ASN A 268 -12.26 15.20 1.51
N LYS A 269 -13.37 15.93 1.73
CA LYS A 269 -13.68 17.15 0.98
C LYS A 269 -12.80 18.34 1.39
N VAL A 270 -12.26 18.33 2.61
CA VAL A 270 -11.43 19.43 3.15
C VAL A 270 -9.94 19.12 3.20
N LEU A 271 -9.55 17.84 3.12
CA LEU A 271 -8.15 17.44 3.06
C LEU A 271 -7.54 17.78 1.68
N PRO A 272 -6.27 18.20 1.62
CA PRO A 272 -5.52 18.21 0.38
C PRO A 272 -5.46 16.82 -0.25
N ARG A 273 -5.21 16.74 -1.56
CA ARG A 273 -5.03 15.46 -2.25
C ARG A 273 -3.88 14.67 -1.61
N TYR A 274 -4.13 13.41 -1.28
CA TYR A 274 -3.14 12.49 -0.72
C TYR A 274 -3.14 11.17 -1.49
N PHE A 275 -1.99 10.49 -1.50
CA PHE A 275 -1.88 9.17 -2.10
C PHE A 275 -1.86 8.11 -1.01
N THR A 276 -2.68 7.08 -1.13
CA THR A 276 -2.69 5.95 -0.23
C THR A 276 -1.88 4.81 -0.83
N LEU A 277 -0.85 4.36 -0.11
CA LEU A 277 -0.08 3.16 -0.37
C LEU A 277 -0.35 2.19 0.77
N ALA A 278 -1.15 1.16 0.50
CA ALA A 278 -1.62 0.26 1.54
C ALA A 278 -0.86 -1.07 1.52
N GLU A 279 -0.38 -1.48 2.68
CA GLU A 279 0.28 -2.76 2.91
C GLU A 279 -0.75 -3.86 3.14
N ALA A 280 -0.65 -4.94 2.37
CA ALA A 280 -1.44 -6.16 2.57
C ALA A 280 -0.55 -7.40 2.34
N GLN A 281 0.70 -7.36 2.78
CA GLN A 281 1.59 -8.50 2.65
C GLN A 281 1.19 -9.64 3.59
N SER A 282 1.05 -9.27 4.85
CA SER A 282 0.63 -10.12 5.95
C SER A 282 -0.54 -9.42 6.62
N ILE A 283 -1.68 -10.08 6.68
CA ILE A 283 -2.88 -9.54 7.30
C ILE A 283 -3.32 -10.45 8.43
N GLN A 284 -3.86 -9.86 9.49
CA GLN A 284 -4.40 -10.61 10.62
C GLN A 284 -5.82 -11.09 10.28
N LYS A 285 -6.05 -12.39 10.47
CA LYS A 285 -7.36 -13.04 10.39
C LYS A 285 -8.16 -12.79 11.66
N THR A 286 -9.47 -13.07 11.62
CA THR A 286 -10.33 -12.96 12.81
C THR A 286 -9.86 -13.87 13.96
N ASP A 287 -9.29 -15.03 13.64
CA ASP A 287 -8.73 -16.02 14.59
C ASP A 287 -7.34 -15.65 15.15
N GLN A 288 -6.85 -14.44 14.86
CA GLN A 288 -5.53 -13.91 15.26
C GLN A 288 -4.32 -14.55 14.54
N PHE A 289 -4.52 -15.52 13.64
CA PHE A 289 -3.44 -15.99 12.78
C PHE A 289 -3.16 -14.99 11.64
N VAL A 290 -1.99 -15.11 11.02
CA VAL A 290 -1.57 -14.24 9.93
C VAL A 290 -1.74 -14.97 8.61
N ALA A 291 -2.42 -14.33 7.65
CA ALA A 291 -2.50 -14.76 6.26
C ALA A 291 -1.54 -13.93 5.39
N HIS A 292 -0.83 -14.59 4.49
CA HIS A 292 0.15 -13.94 3.60
C HIS A 292 -0.42 -13.76 2.19
N LEU A 293 -0.95 -12.57 1.90
CA LEU A 293 -1.44 -12.25 0.56
C LEU A 293 -0.31 -11.78 -0.38
N ASN A 294 0.74 -11.17 0.18
CA ASN A 294 1.82 -10.53 -0.57
C ASN A 294 1.31 -9.48 -1.57
N LEU A 295 0.35 -8.64 -1.14
CA LEU A 295 -0.22 -7.58 -1.99
C LEU A 295 0.15 -6.20 -1.48
N ILE A 296 0.13 -5.24 -2.42
CA ILE A 296 0.18 -3.81 -2.17
C ILE A 296 -0.91 -3.15 -3.01
N PHE A 297 -1.54 -2.13 -2.43
CA PHE A 297 -2.57 -1.35 -3.10
C PHE A 297 -2.16 0.12 -3.18
N GLY A 298 -2.57 0.79 -4.24
CA GLY A 298 -2.40 2.23 -4.42
C GLY A 298 -3.68 2.91 -4.87
N SER A 299 -4.01 4.07 -4.32
CA SER A 299 -5.18 4.85 -4.72
C SER A 299 -5.12 6.29 -4.20
N PHE A 300 -5.75 7.23 -4.91
CA PHE A 300 -6.09 8.55 -4.38
C PHE A 300 -7.44 8.56 -3.65
N ASN A 301 -8.21 7.48 -3.75
CA ASN A 301 -9.48 7.27 -3.07
C ASN A 301 -9.35 6.06 -2.13
N PRO A 302 -9.16 6.25 -0.81
CA PRO A 302 -8.96 5.14 0.13
C PRO A 302 -10.22 4.30 0.31
N LEU A 303 -11.42 4.87 0.13
CA LEU A 303 -12.68 4.15 0.27
C LEU A 303 -12.81 3.08 -0.82
N ASN A 304 -12.47 3.43 -2.06
CA ASN A 304 -12.40 2.47 -3.17
C ASN A 304 -11.35 1.39 -2.88
N LEU A 305 -10.17 1.78 -2.36
CA LEU A 305 -9.11 0.84 -2.00
C LEU A 305 -9.58 -0.19 -0.96
N ASP A 306 -10.22 0.27 0.12
CA ASP A 306 -10.78 -0.61 1.16
C ASP A 306 -11.86 -1.55 0.58
N ARG A 307 -12.72 -1.06 -0.31
CA ARG A 307 -13.74 -1.89 -0.99
C ARG A 307 -13.13 -2.96 -1.88
N ILE A 308 -12.08 -2.64 -2.65
CA ILE A 308 -11.35 -3.61 -3.47
C ILE A 308 -10.67 -4.65 -2.57
N PHE A 309 -10.02 -4.22 -1.48
CA PHE A 309 -9.36 -5.13 -0.56
C PHE A 309 -10.36 -6.13 0.03
N ALA A 310 -11.52 -5.66 0.49
CA ALA A 310 -12.56 -6.53 1.03
C ALA A 310 -13.09 -7.55 0.00
N GLU A 311 -13.13 -7.19 -1.28
CA GLU A 311 -13.46 -8.13 -2.37
C GLU A 311 -12.36 -9.17 -2.58
N VAL A 312 -11.09 -8.74 -2.56
CA VAL A 312 -9.92 -9.63 -2.70
C VAL A 312 -9.87 -10.64 -1.55
N THR A 313 -10.21 -10.24 -0.33
CA THR A 313 -10.24 -11.12 0.85
C THR A 313 -11.55 -11.89 1.02
N MET A 314 -12.52 -11.69 0.12
CA MET A 314 -13.87 -12.27 0.21
C MET A 314 -14.53 -12.04 1.57
N THR A 315 -14.37 -10.84 2.12
CA THR A 315 -14.89 -10.47 3.43
C THR A 315 -16.42 -10.54 3.43
N ARG A 316 -16.99 -11.35 4.33
CA ARG A 316 -18.45 -11.58 4.40
C ARG A 316 -19.19 -10.38 4.99
N GLU A 317 -18.64 -9.79 6.05
CA GLU A 317 -19.22 -8.65 6.74
C GLU A 317 -18.43 -7.39 6.40
N LEU A 318 -19.00 -6.59 5.50
CA LEU A 318 -18.46 -5.28 5.17
C LEU A 318 -18.97 -4.23 6.18
N PRO A 319 -18.14 -3.26 6.59
CA PRO A 319 -18.63 -2.01 7.16
C PRO A 319 -19.73 -1.39 6.28
N GLU A 320 -20.77 -0.83 6.90
CA GLU A 320 -21.96 -0.32 6.19
C GLU A 320 -21.62 0.63 5.03
N TYR A 321 -20.61 1.47 5.22
CA TYR A 321 -20.19 2.44 4.21
C TYR A 321 -19.46 1.80 3.02
N LEU A 322 -18.78 0.67 3.21
CA LEU A 322 -18.23 -0.09 2.09
C LEU A 322 -19.33 -0.79 1.29
N LYS A 323 -20.48 -1.12 1.90
CA LYS A 323 -21.62 -1.76 1.18
C LYS A 323 -22.23 -0.85 0.12
N ARG A 324 -22.15 0.47 0.30
CA ARG A 324 -22.69 1.47 -0.64
C ARG A 324 -21.82 1.64 -1.88
N VAL A 325 -20.54 1.27 -1.80
CA VAL A 325 -19.61 1.34 -2.92
C VAL A 325 -19.81 0.12 -3.82
N LYS A 326 -20.32 0.37 -5.02
CA LYS A 326 -20.48 -0.66 -6.04
C LYS A 326 -19.12 -1.02 -6.62
N ILE A 327 -18.79 -2.31 -6.58
CA ILE A 327 -17.49 -2.82 -7.04
C ILE A 327 -17.28 -2.57 -8.54
N ASP A 328 -18.36 -2.65 -9.32
CA ASP A 328 -18.33 -2.49 -10.78
C ASP A 328 -18.03 -1.04 -11.20
N ASP A 329 -18.17 -0.07 -10.28
CA ASP A 329 -17.89 1.35 -10.53
C ASP A 329 -16.42 1.73 -10.23
N ILE A 330 -15.61 0.78 -9.73
CA ILE A 330 -14.21 1.05 -9.36
C ILE A 330 -13.28 0.55 -10.47
N PRO A 331 -12.58 1.45 -11.20
CA PRO A 331 -11.56 1.04 -12.15
C PRO A 331 -10.37 0.38 -11.44
N ILE A 332 -9.78 -0.65 -12.06
CA ILE A 332 -8.68 -1.42 -11.48
C ILE A 332 -7.57 -1.61 -12.51
N VAL A 333 -6.35 -1.19 -12.13
CA VAL A 333 -5.12 -1.37 -12.90
C VAL A 333 -4.15 -2.32 -12.19
N GLY A 334 -3.25 -2.93 -12.97
CA GLY A 334 -2.36 -3.98 -12.49
C GLY A 334 -3.07 -5.34 -12.38
N ARG A 335 -3.12 -5.92 -11.18
CA ARG A 335 -3.73 -7.22 -10.91
C ARG A 335 -5.25 -7.11 -10.84
N LYS A 336 -5.96 -7.97 -11.58
CA LYS A 336 -7.42 -8.04 -11.47
C LYS A 336 -7.82 -8.79 -10.20
N ILE A 337 -8.93 -8.41 -9.57
CA ILE A 337 -9.44 -9.03 -8.33
C ILE A 337 -9.45 -10.56 -8.44
N LYS A 338 -10.04 -11.10 -9.52
CA LYS A 338 -10.16 -12.55 -9.74
C LYS A 338 -8.81 -13.28 -9.82
N GLU A 339 -7.71 -12.58 -10.12
CA GLU A 339 -6.36 -13.17 -10.14
C GLU A 339 -5.82 -13.38 -8.73
N VAL A 340 -6.11 -12.45 -7.82
CA VAL A 340 -5.52 -12.36 -6.47
C VAL A 340 -6.51 -12.69 -5.33
N GLN A 341 -7.77 -12.91 -5.65
CA GLN A 341 -8.81 -13.21 -4.67
C GLN A 341 -8.55 -14.50 -3.91
N TYR A 342 -8.79 -14.46 -2.60
CA TYR A 342 -8.50 -15.54 -1.67
C TYR A 342 -9.53 -15.55 -0.52
N GLU A 343 -10.05 -16.72 -0.17
CA GLU A 343 -11.01 -16.88 0.93
C GLU A 343 -10.25 -16.93 2.28
N VAL A 344 -9.78 -15.77 2.72
CA VAL A 344 -8.82 -15.65 3.83
C VAL A 344 -9.31 -16.28 5.13
N GLU A 345 -10.59 -16.11 5.47
CA GLU A 345 -11.12 -16.61 6.74
C GLU A 345 -11.24 -18.14 6.78
N LYS A 346 -11.25 -18.81 5.62
CA LYS A 346 -11.36 -20.26 5.55
C LYS A 346 -10.00 -20.97 5.60
N TYR A 347 -8.96 -20.31 5.09
CA TYR A 347 -7.62 -20.86 4.91
C TYR A 347 -6.60 -19.91 5.55
#